data_AF-A0A1J3C8T1-F1
#
_entry.id   AF-A0A1J3C8T1-F1
#
_cell.length_a   1.000
_cell.length_b   1.000
_cell.length_c   1.000
_cell.angle_alpha   90.00
_cell.angle_beta   90.00
_cell.angle_gamma   90.00
#
_symmetry.space_group_name_H-M   'P 1'
#
loop_
_entity.id
_entity.type
_entity.pdbx_description
1 polymer ?
#
loop_
_entity_poly.entity_id
_entity_poly.type
_entity_poly.pdbx_seq_one_letter_code
_entity_poly.pdbx_strand_id
1 'polypeptide(L)'
;KSLLSEFDEYAASERISSGVSRALSYGFEVGDLVWGKVKSHPWWPGHILNEAFVSPSVRRMRRYGHVLVAFFGDCSYRWFDPAQLIPFEPNVAEKSQQMNSSIFTKAVEEAMDEAGRRSALGLICKCRNPRNFRPTNVQGYFAVDVPGYELQAVYSSKQIKKARDSFSSAQTLSFVKRCALAPRVCDTYSTKFFQKKAAVCAFRRAVFEEFDETYEEAFRAKSAYTSS
;
A
#
# COMPACT_ATOMS: atom_id res chain seq x y z
N LYS A 1 18.36 -18.82 -27.18
CA LYS A 1 18.42 -18.72 -25.70
C LYS A 1 19.61 -19.54 -25.25
N SER A 2 20.46 -19.01 -24.37
CA SER A 2 21.70 -19.67 -23.91
C SER A 2 21.44 -20.44 -22.62
N LEU A 3 22.02 -21.64 -22.48
CA LEU A 3 21.89 -22.49 -21.28
C LEU A 3 22.33 -21.78 -19.98
N LEU A 4 23.27 -20.83 -20.08
CA LEU A 4 23.70 -20.01 -18.94
C LEU A 4 22.58 -19.09 -18.43
N SER A 5 21.72 -18.59 -19.32
CA SER A 5 20.56 -17.75 -18.96
C SER A 5 19.48 -18.54 -18.25
N GLU A 6 19.28 -19.81 -18.63
CA GLU A 6 18.27 -20.68 -18.02
C GLU A 6 18.69 -21.14 -16.63
N PHE A 7 19.98 -21.42 -16.43
CA PHE A 7 20.52 -21.74 -15.12
C PHE A 7 20.45 -20.55 -14.15
N ASP A 8 20.77 -19.34 -14.63
CA ASP A 8 20.65 -18.10 -13.84
C ASP A 8 19.19 -17.81 -13.46
N GLU A 9 18.24 -18.02 -14.39
CA GLU A 9 16.80 -17.90 -14.12
C GLU A 9 16.31 -18.92 -13.08
N TYR A 10 16.75 -20.19 -13.20
CA TYR A 10 16.41 -21.23 -12.25
C TYR A 10 16.95 -20.94 -10.85
N ALA A 11 18.25 -20.61 -10.73
CA ALA A 11 18.86 -20.25 -9.46
C ALA A 11 18.25 -18.98 -8.85
N ALA A 12 17.84 -18.01 -9.68
CA ALA A 12 17.10 -16.85 -9.23
C ALA A 12 15.71 -17.24 -8.69
N SER A 13 15.00 -18.16 -9.35
CA SER A 13 13.68 -18.64 -8.96
C SER A 13 13.69 -19.45 -7.65
N GLU A 14 14.69 -20.31 -7.43
CA GLU A 14 14.85 -21.04 -6.16
C GLU A 14 15.14 -20.09 -5.00
N ARG A 15 16.02 -19.11 -5.21
CA ARG A 15 16.32 -18.07 -4.21
C ARG A 15 15.11 -17.16 -3.94
N ILE A 16 14.23 -16.94 -4.91
CA ILE A 16 12.94 -16.24 -4.71
C ILE A 16 12.03 -17.10 -3.83
N SER A 17 11.84 -18.37 -4.22
CA SER A 17 10.97 -19.31 -3.52
C SER A 17 11.39 -19.51 -2.06
N SER A 18 12.68 -19.70 -1.81
CA SER A 18 13.21 -19.85 -0.45
C SER A 18 13.17 -18.55 0.36
N GLY A 19 13.39 -17.40 -0.28
CA GLY A 19 13.26 -16.07 0.33
C GLY A 19 11.84 -15.79 0.79
N VAL A 20 10.87 -16.07 -0.09
CA VAL A 20 9.43 -15.99 0.21
C VAL A 20 9.07 -16.95 1.35
N SER A 21 9.60 -18.18 1.33
CA SER A 21 9.35 -19.18 2.38
C SER A 21 9.81 -18.72 3.76
N ARG A 22 10.96 -18.05 3.86
CA ARG A 22 11.45 -17.50 5.14
C ARG A 22 10.63 -16.28 5.59
N ALA A 23 10.28 -15.36 4.70
CA ALA A 23 9.42 -14.23 5.07
C ALA A 23 8.08 -14.71 5.65
N LEU A 24 7.49 -15.71 5.01
CA LEU A 24 6.24 -16.34 5.44
C LEU A 24 6.36 -17.03 6.81
N SER A 25 7.52 -17.60 7.16
CA SER A 25 7.72 -18.19 8.50
C SER A 25 7.73 -17.12 9.61
N TYR A 26 8.01 -15.86 9.28
CA TYR A 26 7.86 -14.71 10.17
C TYR A 26 6.48 -14.04 10.04
N GLY A 27 5.58 -14.60 9.22
CA GLY A 27 4.23 -14.07 9.00
C GLY A 27 4.18 -12.85 8.07
N PHE A 28 5.25 -12.55 7.34
CA PHE A 28 5.31 -11.40 6.44
C PHE A 28 5.06 -11.79 4.98
N GLU A 29 4.28 -10.98 4.28
CA GLU A 29 4.04 -11.09 2.84
C GLU A 29 4.27 -9.78 2.09
N VAL A 30 4.50 -9.88 0.77
CA VAL A 30 4.59 -8.71 -0.11
C VAL A 30 3.32 -7.87 0.03
N GLY A 31 3.53 -6.58 0.24
CA GLY A 31 2.51 -5.62 0.53
C GLY A 31 2.46 -5.24 2.01
N ASP A 32 2.76 -6.12 2.96
CA ASP A 32 2.54 -5.81 4.38
C ASP A 32 3.20 -4.50 4.82
N LEU A 33 2.47 -3.73 5.62
CA LEU A 33 3.00 -2.55 6.29
C LEU A 33 3.83 -3.01 7.48
N VAL A 34 5.03 -2.46 7.62
CA VAL A 34 6.00 -2.88 8.64
C VAL A 34 6.73 -1.68 9.22
N TRP A 35 7.34 -1.89 10.37
CA TRP A 35 8.44 -1.06 10.86
C TRP A 35 9.75 -1.81 10.64
N GLY A 36 10.73 -1.15 10.00
CA GLY A 36 12.08 -1.69 9.82
C GLY A 36 13.08 -1.09 10.80
N LYS A 37 13.94 -1.92 11.40
CA LYS A 37 15.00 -1.48 12.31
C LYS A 37 16.39 -1.70 11.72
N VAL A 38 17.20 -0.64 11.68
CA VAL A 38 18.64 -0.72 11.36
C VAL A 38 19.49 -0.25 12.55
N LYS A 39 20.75 -0.70 12.60
CA LYS A 39 21.63 -0.69 13.79
C LYS A 39 21.89 0.68 14.45
N SER A 40 21.57 1.80 13.81
CA SER A 40 21.79 3.15 14.36
C SER A 40 20.68 4.15 14.02
N HIS A 41 19.52 3.67 13.58
CA HIS A 41 18.37 4.53 13.25
C HIS A 41 17.13 4.08 14.03
N PRO A 42 16.16 4.98 14.24
CA PRO A 42 14.84 4.63 14.78
C PRO A 42 14.14 3.56 13.92
N TRP A 43 13.08 2.97 14.47
CA TRP A 43 12.17 2.16 13.67
C TRP A 43 11.56 3.04 12.57
N TRP A 44 11.62 2.63 11.31
CA TRP A 44 11.08 3.45 10.22
C TRP A 44 9.91 2.75 9.54
N PRO A 45 8.79 3.43 9.27
CA PRO A 45 7.64 2.81 8.63
C PRO A 45 7.92 2.54 7.15
N GLY A 46 7.44 1.40 6.66
CA GLY A 46 7.58 1.01 5.27
C GLY A 46 6.58 -0.07 4.88
N HIS A 47 6.71 -0.56 3.65
CA HIS A 47 5.96 -1.72 3.19
C HIS A 47 6.86 -2.68 2.42
N ILE A 48 6.52 -3.97 2.47
CA ILE A 48 7.25 -4.99 1.73
C ILE A 48 6.93 -4.83 0.24
N LEU A 49 7.94 -4.46 -0.55
CA LEU A 49 7.82 -4.18 -1.98
C LEU A 49 8.14 -5.44 -2.80
N ASN A 50 7.39 -5.67 -3.88
CA ASN A 50 7.78 -6.68 -4.85
C ASN A 50 9.04 -6.22 -5.61
N GLU A 51 10.08 -7.06 -5.60
CA GLU A 51 11.34 -6.78 -6.29
C GLU A 51 11.19 -6.53 -7.80
N ALA A 52 10.08 -6.99 -8.41
CA ALA A 52 9.75 -6.73 -9.81
C ALA A 52 9.59 -5.23 -10.14
N PHE A 53 9.34 -4.38 -9.13
CA PHE A 53 9.19 -2.92 -9.30
C PHE A 53 10.50 -2.13 -9.09
N VAL A 54 11.61 -2.80 -8.79
CA VAL A 54 12.91 -2.12 -8.65
C VAL A 54 13.88 -2.49 -9.76
N SER A 55 14.86 -1.61 -9.98
CA SER A 55 15.84 -1.79 -11.05
C SER A 55 16.65 -3.09 -10.89
N PRO A 56 17.18 -3.66 -11.99
CA PRO A 56 18.02 -4.85 -11.93
C PRO A 56 19.21 -4.73 -10.97
N SER A 57 19.77 -3.53 -10.82
CA SER A 57 20.87 -3.28 -9.87
C SER A 57 20.45 -3.49 -8.42
N VAL A 58 19.23 -3.11 -8.05
CA VAL A 58 18.69 -3.32 -6.70
C VAL A 58 18.39 -4.80 -6.45
N ARG A 59 17.82 -5.48 -7.45
CA ARG A 59 17.55 -6.92 -7.38
C ARG A 59 18.83 -7.73 -7.19
N ARG A 60 19.95 -7.33 -7.82
CA ARG A 60 21.26 -7.97 -7.64
C ARG A 60 21.82 -7.84 -6.21
N MET A 61 21.39 -6.82 -5.45
CA MET A 61 21.80 -6.67 -4.04
C MET A 61 21.00 -7.57 -3.08
N ARG A 62 20.07 -8.40 -3.58
CA ARG A 62 19.28 -9.32 -2.77
C ARG A 62 20.17 -10.26 -1.98
N ARG A 63 19.83 -10.43 -0.70
CA ARG A 63 20.41 -11.46 0.17
C ARG A 63 19.41 -12.59 0.37
N TYR A 64 19.92 -13.80 0.49
CA TYR A 64 19.10 -14.99 0.73
C TYR A 64 18.20 -14.77 1.96
N GLY A 65 16.92 -15.14 1.85
CA GLY A 65 15.99 -15.02 2.97
C GLY A 65 15.55 -13.59 3.33
N HIS A 66 16.02 -12.58 2.61
CA HIS A 66 15.67 -11.18 2.89
C HIS A 66 14.48 -10.72 2.05
N VAL A 67 13.76 -9.72 2.57
CA VAL A 67 12.66 -9.03 1.88
C VAL A 67 13.05 -7.59 1.56
N LEU A 68 12.50 -7.04 0.49
CA LEU A 68 12.70 -5.65 0.11
C LEU A 68 11.64 -4.79 0.80
N VAL A 69 12.05 -3.81 1.58
CA VAL A 69 11.15 -2.83 2.21
C VAL A 69 11.37 -1.48 1.56
N ALA A 70 10.30 -0.86 1.09
CA ALA A 70 10.27 0.55 0.69
C ALA A 70 9.79 1.40 1.85
N PHE A 71 10.58 2.40 2.23
CA PHE A 71 10.31 3.31 3.32
C PHE A 71 9.41 4.46 2.86
N PHE A 72 8.51 4.87 3.75
CA PHE A 72 7.74 6.09 3.58
C PHE A 72 8.59 7.34 3.90
N GLY A 73 8.20 8.49 3.37
CA GLY A 73 8.83 9.79 3.57
C GLY A 73 9.86 10.16 2.49
N ASP A 74 10.79 9.25 2.18
CA ASP A 74 11.90 9.49 1.23
C ASP A 74 11.97 8.50 0.05
N CYS A 75 11.02 7.57 -0.04
CA CYS A 75 10.92 6.55 -1.09
C CYS A 75 12.18 5.67 -1.25
N SER A 76 13.05 5.62 -0.22
CA SER A 76 14.22 4.73 -0.23
C SER A 76 13.79 3.28 0.02
N TYR A 77 14.61 2.32 -0.39
CA TYR A 77 14.34 0.90 -0.15
C TYR A 77 15.59 0.13 0.28
N ARG A 78 15.39 -0.94 1.05
CA ARG A 78 16.48 -1.76 1.59
C ARG A 78 16.05 -3.22 1.75
N TRP A 79 17.01 -4.11 1.58
CA TRP A 79 16.87 -5.53 1.90
C TRP A 79 17.00 -5.78 3.41
N PHE A 80 16.01 -6.44 3.99
CA PHE A 80 15.89 -6.73 5.42
C PHE A 80 15.85 -8.23 5.69
N ASP A 81 16.54 -8.67 6.75
CA ASP A 81 16.19 -9.95 7.36
C ASP A 81 14.80 -9.80 8.00
N PRO A 82 13.83 -10.70 7.76
CA PRO A 82 12.52 -10.65 8.41
C PRO A 82 12.58 -10.47 9.94
N ALA A 83 13.64 -10.95 10.61
CA ALA A 83 13.85 -10.76 12.05
C ALA A 83 14.08 -9.29 12.47
N GLN A 84 14.37 -8.39 11.53
CA GLN A 84 14.57 -6.96 11.74
C GLN A 84 13.29 -6.14 11.48
N LEU A 85 12.18 -6.82 11.20
CA LEU A 85 10.88 -6.22 10.93
C LEU A 85 9.92 -6.54 12.05
N ILE A 86 9.01 -5.61 12.32
CA ILE A 86 7.79 -5.86 13.08
C ILE A 86 6.58 -5.37 12.29
N PRO A 87 5.40 -5.98 12.47
CA PRO A 87 4.17 -5.51 11.83
C PRO A 87 3.88 -4.03 12.14
N PHE A 88 3.34 -3.29 11.17
CA PHE A 88 2.95 -1.89 11.40
C PHE A 88 1.94 -1.76 12.55
N GLU A 89 0.85 -2.53 12.46
CA GLU A 89 -0.12 -2.74 13.54
C GLU A 89 0.26 -3.98 14.34
N PRO A 90 0.17 -3.97 15.68
CA PRO A 90 -0.39 -2.91 16.55
C PRO A 90 0.62 -1.85 17.02
N ASN A 91 1.82 -1.81 16.43
CA ASN A 91 2.96 -1.06 16.97
C ASN A 91 2.92 0.45 16.70
N VAL A 92 1.93 0.97 15.96
CA VAL A 92 1.88 2.38 15.53
C VAL A 92 1.94 3.35 16.71
N ALA A 93 1.14 3.14 17.76
CA ALA A 93 1.07 4.05 18.89
C ALA A 93 2.43 4.23 19.59
N GLU A 94 3.20 3.15 19.73
CA GLU A 94 4.52 3.19 20.36
C GLU A 94 5.58 3.75 19.39
N LYS A 95 5.64 3.23 18.16
CA LYS A 95 6.74 3.54 17.24
C LYS A 95 6.62 4.92 16.60
N SER A 96 5.40 5.44 16.42
CA SER A 96 5.19 6.80 15.91
C SER A 96 5.65 7.91 16.85
N GLN A 97 5.89 7.61 18.14
CA GLN A 97 6.26 8.60 19.16
C GLN A 97 7.75 8.56 19.52
N GLN A 98 8.57 7.77 18.81
CA GLN A 98 9.98 7.61 19.16
C GLN A 98 10.85 8.84 18.82
N MET A 99 10.37 9.72 17.93
CA MET A 99 11.08 10.93 17.53
C MET A 99 10.12 11.96 16.91
N ASN A 100 10.53 13.23 16.91
CA ASN A 100 9.69 14.37 16.48
C ASN A 100 10.28 15.14 15.29
N SER A 101 11.02 14.50 14.38
CA SER A 101 11.49 15.18 13.16
C SER A 101 10.38 15.25 12.10
N SER A 102 10.35 16.33 11.34
CA SER A 102 9.35 16.52 10.27
C SER A 102 9.34 15.40 9.23
N ILE A 103 10.53 14.90 8.85
CA ILE A 103 10.70 13.81 7.89
C ILE A 103 10.10 12.51 8.46
N PHE A 104 10.32 12.24 9.74
CA PHE A 104 9.77 11.05 10.38
C PHE A 104 8.25 11.15 10.52
N THR A 105 7.73 12.30 10.97
CA THR A 105 6.28 12.53 11.06
C THR A 105 5.61 12.33 9.72
N LYS A 106 6.18 12.89 8.64
CA LYS A 106 5.69 12.69 7.27
C LYS A 106 5.69 11.22 6.84
N ALA A 107 6.75 10.47 7.18
CA ALA A 107 6.81 9.04 6.89
C ALA A 107 5.71 8.24 7.62
N VAL A 108 5.40 8.60 8.88
CA VAL A 108 4.30 7.99 9.62
C VAL A 108 2.94 8.35 9.01
N GLU A 109 2.73 9.62 8.64
CA GLU A 109 1.51 10.07 7.96
C GLU A 109 1.27 9.34 6.64
N GLU A 110 2.29 9.21 5.80
CA GLU A 110 2.20 8.47 4.53
C GLU A 110 1.88 6.97 4.74
N ALA A 111 2.44 6.36 5.79
CA ALA A 111 2.14 4.97 6.15
C ALA A 111 0.68 4.81 6.62
N MET A 112 0.17 5.77 7.40
CA MET A 112 -1.23 5.82 7.84
C MET A 112 -2.18 6.04 6.66
N ASP A 113 -1.80 6.90 5.72
CA ASP A 113 -2.53 7.12 4.48
C ASP A 113 -2.58 5.84 3.64
N GLU A 114 -1.50 5.07 3.55
CA GLU A 114 -1.52 3.76 2.89
C GLU A 114 -2.38 2.72 3.62
N ALA A 115 -2.38 2.71 4.95
CA ALA A 115 -3.30 1.87 5.72
C ALA A 115 -4.78 2.24 5.42
N GLY A 116 -5.09 3.53 5.33
CA GLY A 116 -6.40 4.05 4.94
C GLY A 116 -6.76 3.70 3.49
N ARG A 117 -5.85 3.96 2.55
CA ARG A 117 -6.00 3.69 1.11
C ARG A 117 -6.36 2.24 0.85
N ARG A 118 -5.70 1.30 1.54
CA ARG A 118 -6.01 -0.14 1.47
C ARG A 118 -7.35 -0.53 2.07
N SER A 119 -7.81 0.19 3.09
CA SER A 119 -9.15 -0.01 3.66
C SER A 119 -10.24 0.48 2.70
N ALA A 120 -9.95 1.55 1.95
CA ALA A 120 -10.80 2.07 0.88
C ALA A 120 -10.75 1.20 -0.40
N LEU A 121 -9.60 0.57 -0.70
CA LEU A 121 -9.36 -0.24 -1.90
C LEU A 121 -10.42 -1.32 -2.12
N GLY A 122 -10.91 -1.94 -1.05
CA GLY A 122 -11.96 -2.97 -1.10
C GLY A 122 -13.28 -2.48 -1.70
N LEU A 123 -13.50 -1.17 -1.77
CA LEU A 123 -14.74 -0.54 -2.25
C LEU A 123 -14.59 0.08 -3.64
N ILE A 124 -13.41 -0.05 -4.27
CA ILE A 124 -13.16 0.49 -5.61
C ILE A 124 -13.56 -0.55 -6.67
N CYS A 125 -14.34 -0.11 -7.67
CA CYS A 125 -14.73 -0.89 -8.85
C CYS A 125 -14.41 -0.14 -10.16
N LYS A 126 -14.24 -0.91 -11.25
CA LYS A 126 -14.27 -0.40 -12.63
C LYS A 126 -15.68 -0.01 -13.11
N CYS A 127 -16.71 -0.40 -12.36
CA CYS A 127 -18.13 -0.29 -12.70
C CYS A 127 -18.54 1.16 -13.03
N ARG A 128 -18.02 2.12 -12.26
CA ARG A 128 -18.35 3.55 -12.39
C ARG A 128 -17.24 4.35 -13.08
N ASN A 129 -15.98 3.97 -12.86
CA ASN A 129 -14.84 4.56 -13.53
C ASN A 129 -13.89 3.44 -14.00
N PRO A 130 -13.85 3.13 -15.31
CA PRO A 130 -12.94 2.12 -15.85
C PRO A 130 -11.46 2.42 -15.59
N ARG A 131 -11.09 3.70 -15.38
CA ARG A 131 -9.71 4.13 -15.12
C ARG A 131 -9.23 3.84 -13.69
N ASN A 132 -10.13 3.49 -12.78
CA ASN A 132 -9.77 3.13 -11.41
C ASN A 132 -8.78 1.97 -11.34
N PHE A 133 -8.71 1.11 -12.36
CA PHE A 133 -7.79 -0.02 -12.39
C PHE A 133 -7.13 -0.14 -13.76
N ARG A 134 -5.81 -0.07 -13.79
CA ARG A 134 -4.98 -0.20 -15.00
C ARG A 134 -3.99 -1.35 -14.84
N PRO A 135 -3.70 -2.11 -15.92
CA PRO A 135 -2.68 -3.14 -15.88
C PRO A 135 -1.30 -2.52 -15.64
N THR A 136 -0.39 -3.27 -15.00
CA THR A 136 1.03 -2.95 -14.95
C THR A 136 1.82 -3.90 -15.85
N ASN A 137 3.13 -3.67 -15.99
CA ASN A 137 4.06 -4.59 -16.65
C ASN A 137 4.39 -5.84 -15.79
N VAL A 138 3.91 -5.93 -14.55
CA VAL A 138 4.11 -7.06 -13.66
C VAL A 138 2.80 -7.87 -13.58
N GLN A 139 2.85 -9.13 -14.01
CA GLN A 139 1.68 -10.00 -14.04
C GLN A 139 1.03 -10.11 -12.65
N GLY A 140 -0.30 -9.99 -12.61
CA GLY A 140 -1.08 -10.08 -11.38
C GLY A 140 -1.10 -8.81 -10.53
N TYR A 141 -0.48 -7.71 -10.97
CA TYR A 141 -0.50 -6.39 -10.33
C TYR A 141 -1.22 -5.34 -11.18
N PHE A 142 -1.88 -4.42 -10.48
CA PHE A 142 -2.66 -3.33 -11.07
C PHE A 142 -2.29 -2.01 -10.43
N ALA A 143 -2.19 -0.96 -11.25
CA ALA A 143 -2.23 0.41 -10.76
C ALA A 143 -3.68 0.78 -10.48
N VAL A 144 -3.95 1.27 -9.27
CA VAL A 144 -5.31 1.53 -8.78
C VAL A 144 -5.40 2.96 -8.28
N ASP A 145 -6.38 3.70 -8.79
CA ASP A 145 -6.71 5.03 -8.28
C ASP A 145 -7.79 4.90 -7.22
N VAL A 146 -7.46 5.28 -5.99
CA VAL A 146 -8.39 5.35 -4.86
C VAL A 146 -8.72 6.83 -4.63
N PRO A 147 -9.96 7.29 -4.87
CA PRO A 147 -10.31 8.70 -4.74
C PRO A 147 -9.98 9.26 -3.36
N GLY A 148 -9.30 10.41 -3.33
CA GLY A 148 -8.84 11.06 -2.11
C GLY A 148 -7.44 10.63 -1.63
N TYR A 149 -6.75 9.81 -2.41
CA TYR A 149 -5.37 9.42 -2.17
C TYR A 149 -4.49 9.68 -3.40
N GLU A 150 -3.17 9.59 -3.21
CA GLU A 150 -2.20 9.59 -4.31
C GLU A 150 -2.55 8.53 -5.37
N LEU A 151 -2.45 8.93 -6.64
CA LEU A 151 -2.83 8.14 -7.81
C LEU A 151 -1.78 7.08 -8.14
N GLN A 152 -2.16 6.10 -8.96
CA GLN A 152 -1.29 5.06 -9.51
C GLN A 152 -0.65 4.12 -8.45
N ALA A 153 -1.24 4.01 -7.26
CA ALA A 153 -0.79 3.05 -6.26
C ALA A 153 -0.92 1.60 -6.79
N VAL A 154 0.11 0.78 -6.59
CA VAL A 154 0.18 -0.56 -7.21
C VAL A 154 -0.15 -1.66 -6.20
N TYR A 155 -1.07 -2.54 -6.57
CA TYR A 155 -1.52 -3.66 -5.74
C TYR A 155 -1.58 -4.96 -6.53
N SER A 156 -1.22 -6.07 -5.88
CA SER A 156 -1.48 -7.40 -6.42
C SER A 156 -2.97 -7.74 -6.39
N SER A 157 -3.37 -8.68 -7.24
CA SER A 157 -4.71 -9.30 -7.22
C SER A 157 -5.05 -9.86 -5.85
N LYS A 158 -4.06 -10.43 -5.15
CA LYS A 158 -4.20 -10.97 -3.79
C LYS A 158 -4.50 -9.86 -2.78
N GLN A 159 -3.77 -8.75 -2.82
CA GLN A 159 -4.02 -7.60 -1.94
C GLN A 159 -5.39 -6.97 -2.18
N ILE A 160 -5.80 -6.81 -3.44
CA ILE A 160 -7.12 -6.28 -3.80
C ILE A 160 -8.22 -7.21 -3.26
N LYS A 161 -8.08 -8.52 -3.46
CA LYS A 161 -9.02 -9.52 -2.93
C LYS A 161 -9.08 -9.46 -1.40
N LYS A 162 -7.93 -9.47 -0.72
CA LYS A 162 -7.84 -9.34 0.74
C LYS A 162 -8.54 -8.08 1.25
N ALA A 163 -8.37 -6.95 0.57
CA ALA A 163 -9.04 -5.70 0.92
C ALA A 163 -10.57 -5.82 0.80
N ARG A 164 -11.07 -6.42 -0.30
CA ARG A 164 -12.51 -6.69 -0.50
C ARG A 164 -13.07 -7.60 0.58
N ASP A 165 -12.40 -8.72 0.83
CA ASP A 165 -12.81 -9.73 1.81
C ASP A 165 -12.78 -9.19 3.24
N SER A 166 -11.92 -8.21 3.53
CA SER A 166 -11.81 -7.58 4.85
C SER A 166 -12.90 -6.54 5.16
N PHE A 167 -13.66 -6.10 4.16
CA PHE A 167 -14.71 -5.12 4.37
C PHE A 167 -15.88 -5.74 5.16
N SER A 168 -16.25 -5.10 6.27
CA SER A 168 -17.38 -5.54 7.10
C SER A 168 -18.40 -4.41 7.21
N SER A 169 -19.57 -4.60 6.61
CA SER A 169 -20.69 -3.66 6.68
C SER A 169 -21.14 -3.40 8.12
N ALA A 170 -21.23 -4.45 8.94
CA ALA A 170 -21.62 -4.36 10.35
C ALA A 170 -20.65 -3.48 11.15
N GLN A 171 -19.34 -3.69 11.01
CA GLN A 171 -18.34 -2.87 11.71
C GLN A 171 -18.31 -1.43 11.20
N THR A 172 -18.47 -1.22 9.89
CA THR A 172 -18.52 0.11 9.28
C THR A 172 -19.73 0.91 9.77
N LEU A 173 -20.91 0.29 9.82
CA LEU A 173 -22.11 0.93 10.36
C LEU A 173 -21.99 1.24 11.86
N SER A 174 -21.45 0.31 12.64
CA SER A 174 -21.17 0.51 14.06
C SER A 174 -20.23 1.70 14.29
N PHE A 175 -19.19 1.83 13.46
CA PHE A 175 -18.27 2.97 13.49
C PHE A 175 -19.00 4.28 13.21
N VAL A 176 -19.83 4.36 12.15
CA VAL A 176 -20.62 5.56 11.83
C VAL A 176 -21.55 5.95 12.98
N LYS A 177 -22.26 4.98 13.57
CA LYS A 177 -23.13 5.22 14.74
C LYS A 177 -22.34 5.79 15.92
N ARG A 178 -21.15 5.25 16.21
CA ARG A 178 -20.29 5.76 17.29
C ARG A 178 -19.86 7.21 17.04
N CYS A 179 -19.44 7.52 15.81
CA CYS A 179 -19.08 8.89 15.44
C CYS A 179 -20.27 9.85 15.56
N ALA A 180 -21.48 9.42 15.21
CA ALA A 180 -22.68 10.23 15.34
C ALA A 180 -23.05 10.52 16.82
N LEU A 181 -22.83 9.56 17.72
CA LEU A 181 -23.07 9.73 19.16
C LEU A 181 -22.03 10.60 19.87
N ALA A 182 -20.80 10.66 19.33
CA ALA A 182 -19.69 11.41 19.93
C ALA A 182 -18.90 12.19 18.86
N PRO A 183 -19.52 13.21 18.23
CA PRO A 183 -18.95 13.87 17.04
C PRO A 183 -17.64 14.63 17.31
N ARG A 184 -17.32 14.91 18.59
CA ARG A 184 -16.09 15.59 19.02
C ARG A 184 -14.98 14.64 19.46
N VAL A 185 -15.25 13.34 19.59
CA VAL A 185 -14.24 12.35 19.99
C VAL A 185 -13.54 11.83 18.74
N CYS A 186 -12.29 12.24 18.56
CA CYS A 186 -11.42 11.78 17.48
C CYS A 186 -10.20 11.09 18.09
N ASP A 187 -10.06 9.79 17.85
CA ASP A 187 -8.83 9.07 18.20
C ASP A 187 -7.85 9.19 17.03
N THR A 188 -7.14 10.32 17.00
CA THR A 188 -6.18 10.66 15.94
C THR A 188 -4.92 9.81 15.94
N TYR A 189 -4.76 8.88 16.89
CA TYR A 189 -3.63 7.95 16.94
C TYR A 189 -4.03 6.51 16.64
N SER A 190 -5.34 6.21 16.60
CA SER A 190 -5.83 4.87 16.29
C SER A 190 -5.90 4.63 14.79
N THR A 191 -4.97 3.82 14.27
CA THR A 191 -5.00 3.34 12.89
C THR A 191 -6.35 2.71 12.52
N LYS A 192 -6.98 1.99 13.45
CA LYS A 192 -8.33 1.43 13.25
C LYS A 192 -9.36 2.52 12.97
N PHE A 193 -9.28 3.66 13.67
CA PHE A 193 -10.14 4.80 13.40
C PHE A 193 -9.94 5.33 11.97
N PHE A 194 -8.68 5.54 11.54
CA PHE A 194 -8.37 5.99 10.17
C PHE A 194 -8.85 5.02 9.10
N GLN A 195 -8.58 3.72 9.27
CA GLN A 195 -9.01 2.67 8.35
C GLN A 195 -10.54 2.64 8.19
N LYS A 196 -11.29 2.73 9.30
CA LYS A 196 -12.75 2.77 9.25
C LYS A 196 -13.27 4.06 8.64
N LYS A 197 -12.67 5.21 8.97
CA LYS A 197 -12.98 6.51 8.32
C LYS A 197 -12.79 6.41 6.81
N ALA A 198 -11.65 5.88 6.35
CA ALA A 198 -11.34 5.69 4.94
C ALA A 198 -12.37 4.80 4.24
N ALA A 199 -12.73 3.66 4.84
CA ALA A 199 -13.75 2.76 4.31
C ALA A 199 -15.13 3.44 4.19
N VAL A 200 -15.55 4.22 5.21
CA VAL A 200 -16.80 5.00 5.15
C VAL A 200 -16.77 6.03 4.04
N CYS A 201 -15.68 6.80 3.93
CA CYS A 201 -15.52 7.80 2.87
C CYS A 201 -15.56 7.15 1.48
N ALA A 202 -14.87 6.02 1.29
CA ALA A 202 -14.88 5.29 0.03
C ALA A 202 -16.26 4.72 -0.29
N PHE A 203 -16.97 4.17 0.69
CA PHE A 203 -18.35 3.71 0.51
C PHE A 203 -19.27 4.86 0.08
N ARG A 204 -19.19 6.01 0.77
CA ARG A 204 -19.98 7.19 0.44
C ARG A 204 -19.75 7.60 -1.02
N ARG A 205 -18.49 7.63 -1.45
CA ARG A 205 -18.14 7.97 -2.83
C ARG A 205 -18.65 6.95 -3.82
N ALA A 206 -18.38 5.67 -3.58
CA ALA A 206 -18.79 4.58 -4.46
C ALA A 206 -20.31 4.57 -4.71
N VAL A 207 -21.12 4.86 -3.68
CA VAL A 207 -22.58 4.77 -3.73
C VAL A 207 -23.26 6.10 -4.11
N PHE A 208 -22.80 7.23 -3.59
CA PHE A 208 -23.54 8.49 -3.64
C PHE A 208 -22.85 9.64 -4.37
N GLU A 209 -21.56 9.56 -4.66
CA GLU A 209 -20.89 10.63 -5.44
C GLU A 209 -21.39 10.55 -6.88
N GLU A 210 -21.98 11.62 -7.40
CA GLU A 210 -22.41 11.71 -8.79
C GLU A 210 -21.19 11.69 -9.72
N PHE A 211 -21.27 10.92 -10.80
CA PHE A 211 -20.20 10.85 -11.80
C PHE A 211 -20.66 11.69 -12.99
N ASP A 212 -20.15 12.91 -13.10
CA ASP A 212 -20.48 13.80 -14.19
C ASP A 212 -19.49 13.58 -15.35
N GLU A 213 -19.94 12.85 -16.38
CA GLU A 213 -19.15 12.60 -17.60
C GLU A 213 -18.73 13.92 -18.28
N THR A 214 -19.54 14.97 -18.15
CA THR A 214 -19.27 16.27 -18.80
C THR A 214 -18.05 16.98 -18.22
N TYR A 215 -17.71 16.72 -16.95
CA TYR A 215 -16.54 17.32 -16.31
C TYR A 215 -15.23 16.72 -16.86
N GLU A 216 -15.18 15.41 -17.11
CA GLU A 216 -14.03 14.78 -17.77
C GLU A 216 -13.92 15.18 -19.25
N GLU A 217 -15.04 15.34 -19.94
CA GLU A 217 -15.09 15.80 -21.34
C GLU A 217 -14.61 17.25 -21.46
N ALA A 218 -14.95 18.13 -20.53
CA ALA A 218 -14.53 19.53 -20.51
C ALA A 218 -12.99 19.69 -20.40
N PHE A 219 -12.30 18.79 -19.70
CA PHE A 219 -10.83 18.78 -19.64
C PHE A 219 -10.18 18.09 -20.84
N ARG A 220 -10.86 17.10 -21.44
CA ARG A 220 -10.40 16.45 -22.69
C ARG A 220 -10.48 17.40 -23.88
N ALA A 221 -11.47 18.29 -23.90
CA ALA A 221 -11.59 19.35 -24.91
C ALA A 221 -10.45 20.39 -24.79
N LYS A 222 -10.02 20.75 -23.57
CA LYS A 222 -8.96 21.74 -23.37
C LYS A 222 -7.56 21.28 -23.80
N SER A 223 -7.23 20.00 -23.68
CA SER A 223 -5.91 19.48 -24.10
C SER A 223 -5.78 19.34 -25.62
N ALA A 224 -6.88 19.09 -26.33
CA ALA A 224 -6.89 19.02 -27.79
C ALA A 224 -6.67 20.40 -28.46
N TYR A 225 -7.09 21.49 -27.81
CA TYR A 225 -6.89 22.86 -28.32
C TYR A 225 -5.47 23.41 -28.09
N THR A 226 -4.68 22.79 -27.22
CA THR A 226 -3.31 23.25 -26.89
C THR A 226 -2.20 22.48 -27.61
N SER A 227 -2.56 21.57 -28.54
CA SER A 227 -1.62 20.78 -29.33
C SER A 227 -1.74 21.03 -30.84
N SER A 228 -2.17 22.23 -31.23
CA SER A 228 -2.19 22.72 -32.61
C SER A 228 -1.32 23.97 -32.75
#